data_AF-A0A9D4W1M2-F1
#
_entry.id   AF-A0A9D4W1M2-F1
#
_cell.length_a   1.000
_cell.length_b   1.000
_cell.length_c   1.000
_cell.angle_alpha   90.00
_cell.angle_beta   90.00
_cell.angle_gamma   90.00
#
_symmetry.space_group_name_H-M   'P 1'
#
loop_
_entity.id
_entity.type
_entity.pdbx_description
1 polymer ?
#
loop_
_entity_poly.entity_id
_entity_poly.type
_entity_poly.pdbx_seq_one_letter_code
_entity_poly.pdbx_strand_id
1 'polypeptide(L)'
;MVKDGYQWRKYGQKVTKDNASPRAYFRCSMAPSCPAKKKVQKSLHDKSIIVATYDGEHNHGVSNDPFKPSSSALNDSSIPNIKIEEYASSLIKDPDFTAVLANAVAKTITGQEHKRLGLNLNLNLSEE
;
A
#
# COMPACT_ATOMS: atom_id res chain seq x y z
N MET A 1 6.65 4.38 7.28
CA MET A 1 6.85 3.27 6.32
C MET A 1 5.48 2.83 5.87
N VAL A 2 5.16 2.94 4.57
CA VAL A 2 3.84 2.55 4.05
C VAL A 2 3.72 1.03 4.19
N LYS A 3 2.78 0.56 5.02
CA LYS A 3 2.50 -0.87 5.20
C LYS A 3 1.39 -1.24 4.21
N ASP A 4 1.78 -1.65 3.02
CA ASP A 4 0.89 -2.14 1.95
C ASP A 4 0.47 -3.61 2.15
N GLY A 5 0.78 -4.19 3.32
CA GLY A 5 0.50 -5.59 3.65
C GLY A 5 1.48 -6.60 3.03
N TYR A 6 2.32 -6.18 2.10
CA TYR A 6 3.24 -7.07 1.40
C TYR A 6 4.67 -6.96 1.92
N GLN A 7 5.41 -8.06 1.89
CA GLN A 7 6.83 -8.06 2.20
C GLN A 7 7.65 -7.82 0.93
N TRP A 8 8.50 -6.80 0.99
CA TRP A 8 9.34 -6.36 -0.12
C TRP A 8 10.81 -6.56 0.23
N ARG A 9 11.57 -7.24 -0.64
CA ARG A 9 13.03 -7.33 -0.55
C ARG A 9 13.68 -6.44 -1.59
N LYS A 10 14.61 -5.59 -1.17
CA LYS A 10 15.42 -4.76 -2.07
C LYS A 10 16.38 -5.67 -2.84
N TYR A 11 16.41 -5.55 -4.16
CA TYR A 11 17.34 -6.31 -5.00
C TYR A 11 18.31 -5.42 -5.79
N GLY A 12 18.07 -4.11 -5.82
CA GLY A 12 18.94 -3.19 -6.53
C GLY A 12 18.70 -1.73 -6.19
N GLN A 13 19.65 -0.90 -6.59
CA GLN A 13 19.55 0.55 -6.52
C GLN A 13 20.30 1.15 -7.71
N LYS A 14 19.71 2.16 -8.37
CA LYS A 14 20.35 2.91 -9.45
C LYS A 14 20.31 4.39 -9.15
N VAL A 15 21.45 5.06 -9.28
CA VAL A 15 21.55 6.52 -9.33
C VAL A 15 21.68 6.92 -10.80
N THR A 16 20.98 7.98 -11.20
CA THR A 16 21.06 8.51 -12.56
C THR A 16 21.70 9.88 -12.53
N LYS A 17 22.41 10.27 -13.60
CA LYS A 17 23.04 11.60 -13.70
C LYS A 17 22.02 12.73 -13.54
N ASP A 18 20.80 12.50 -14.00
CA ASP A 18 19.70 13.48 -13.99
C ASP A 18 18.89 13.47 -12.67
N ASN A 19 19.15 12.52 -11.76
CA ASN A 19 18.51 12.49 -10.45
C ASN A 19 19.51 12.05 -9.37
N ALA A 20 19.99 13.01 -8.58
CA ALA A 20 20.84 12.75 -7.42
C ALA A 20 20.15 11.84 -6.37
N SER A 21 18.82 11.72 -6.40
CA SER A 21 18.09 10.81 -5.52
C SER A 21 18.10 9.38 -6.09
N PRO A 22 18.69 8.41 -5.36
CA PRO A 22 18.74 7.01 -5.81
C PRO A 22 17.33 6.43 -6.01
N ARG A 23 17.15 5.67 -7.10
CA ARG A 23 15.97 4.82 -7.34
C ARG A 23 16.25 3.44 -6.77
N ALA A 24 15.45 3.03 -5.78
CA ALA A 24 15.54 1.70 -5.17
C ALA A 24 14.54 0.74 -5.84
N TYR A 25 14.96 -0.51 -6.03
CA TYR A 25 14.17 -1.55 -6.67
C TYR A 25 13.90 -2.69 -5.68
N PHE A 26 12.64 -3.11 -5.64
CA PHE A 26 12.15 -4.13 -4.72
C PHE A 26 11.36 -5.18 -5.47
N ARG A 27 11.44 -6.42 -4.99
CA ARG A 27 10.61 -7.54 -5.41
C ARG A 27 9.81 -8.06 -4.23
N CYS A 28 8.61 -8.57 -4.50
CA CYS A 28 7.87 -9.26 -3.47
C CYS A 28 8.68 -10.46 -2.97
N SER A 29 8.54 -10.73 -1.68
CA SER A 29 9.35 -11.72 -0.99
C SER A 29 8.52 -12.75 -0.21
N MET A 30 7.20 -12.69 -0.37
CA MET A 30 6.25 -13.58 0.31
C MET A 30 6.06 -14.90 -0.44
N ALA A 31 6.16 -14.90 -1.77
CA ALA A 31 6.15 -16.12 -2.57
C ALA A 31 7.34 -16.16 -3.55
N PRO A 32 8.00 -17.33 -3.75
CA PRO A 32 9.21 -17.45 -4.57
C PRO A 32 9.04 -17.00 -6.03
N SER A 33 7.85 -17.16 -6.59
CA SER A 33 7.50 -16.86 -7.99
C SER A 33 6.56 -15.65 -8.13
N CYS A 34 6.42 -14.82 -7.08
CA CYS A 34 5.58 -13.63 -7.16
C CYS A 34 6.17 -12.63 -8.18
N PRO A 35 5.41 -12.23 -9.22
CA PRO A 35 5.94 -11.34 -10.24
C PRO A 35 5.95 -9.87 -9.78
N ALA A 36 5.27 -9.53 -8.68
CA ALA A 36 5.13 -8.17 -8.16
C ALA A 36 6.48 -7.53 -7.81
N LYS A 37 6.71 -6.35 -8.36
CA LYS A 37 7.90 -5.51 -8.18
C LYS A 37 7.47 -4.08 -7.88
N LYS A 38 8.36 -3.33 -7.22
CA LYS A 38 8.19 -1.88 -7.10
C LYS A 38 9.49 -1.11 -7.19
N LYS A 39 9.37 0.13 -7.65
CA LYS A 39 10.45 1.11 -7.77
C LYS A 39 10.10 2.27 -6.85
N VAL A 40 11.03 2.70 -6.01
CA VAL A 40 10.83 3.83 -5.08
C VAL A 40 11.89 4.88 -5.37
N GLN A 41 11.46 6.11 -5.60
CA GLN A 41 12.34 7.25 -5.87
C GLN A 41 11.72 8.53 -5.32
N LYS A 42 12.55 9.52 -5.00
CA LYS A 42 12.07 10.89 -4.77
C LYS A 42 11.70 11.55 -6.11
N SER A 43 10.65 12.37 -6.11
CA SER A 43 10.28 13.15 -7.29
C SER A 43 11.42 14.10 -7.69
N LEU A 44 11.54 14.33 -9.00
CA LEU A 44 12.49 15.27 -9.58
C LEU A 44 12.10 16.73 -9.26
N HIS A 45 10.81 17.02 -9.33
CA HIS A 45 10.26 18.36 -9.16
C HIS A 45 10.12 18.75 -7.69
N ASP A 46 9.82 17.80 -6.82
CA ASP A 46 9.64 18.03 -5.39
C ASP A 46 10.27 16.90 -4.56
N LYS A 47 11.40 17.21 -3.91
CA LYS A 47 12.15 16.25 -3.09
C LYS A 47 11.42 15.80 -1.81
N SER A 48 10.33 16.48 -1.44
CA SER A 48 9.45 16.06 -0.34
C SER A 48 8.52 14.91 -0.75
N ILE A 49 8.33 14.69 -2.05
CA ILE A 49 7.46 13.64 -2.60
C ILE A 49 8.29 12.39 -2.89
N ILE A 50 7.78 11.24 -2.43
CA ILE A 50 8.30 9.91 -2.75
C ILE A 50 7.29 9.23 -3.69
N VAL A 51 7.76 8.81 -4.86
CA VAL A 51 6.99 8.08 -5.86
C VAL A 51 7.31 6.60 -5.75
N ALA A 52 6.27 5.78 -5.62
CA ALA A 52 6.36 4.32 -5.70
C ALA A 52 5.60 3.83 -6.93
N THR A 53 6.29 3.15 -7.84
CA THR A 53 5.70 2.54 -9.04
C THR A 53 5.68 1.03 -8.85
N TYR A 54 4.50 0.43 -8.93
CA TYR A 54 4.29 -1.01 -8.81
C TYR A 54 4.16 -1.62 -10.21
N ASP A 55 4.59 -2.87 -10.34
CA ASP A 55 4.63 -3.61 -11.60
C ASP A 55 4.34 -5.09 -11.32
N GLY A 56 3.41 -5.68 -12.06
CA GLY A 56 2.91 -7.04 -11.82
C GLY A 56 1.98 -7.17 -10.60
N GLU A 57 1.20 -8.24 -10.59
CA GLU A 57 0.24 -8.53 -9.51
C GLU A 57 0.76 -9.59 -8.53
N HIS A 58 0.24 -9.56 -7.30
CA HIS A 58 0.55 -10.59 -6.32
C HIS A 58 -0.23 -11.86 -6.65
N ASN A 59 0.46 -13.00 -6.71
CA ASN A 59 -0.15 -14.32 -6.92
C ASN A 59 -0.34 -15.09 -5.60
N HIS A 60 -0.40 -14.39 -4.48
CA HIS A 60 -0.53 -14.96 -3.14
C HIS A 60 -1.34 -14.02 -2.24
N GLY A 61 -1.95 -14.59 -1.20
CA GLY A 61 -2.65 -13.81 -0.17
C GLY A 61 -1.70 -12.95 0.66
N VAL A 62 -2.28 -11.96 1.33
CA VAL A 62 -1.57 -11.08 2.27
C VAL A 62 -1.45 -11.83 3.61
N SER A 63 -0.48 -12.73 3.72
CA SER A 63 -0.16 -13.46 4.96
C SER A 63 0.46 -12.52 5.99
N ASN A 64 -0.34 -11.71 6.67
CA ASN A 64 0.11 -10.90 7.81
C ASN A 64 0.14 -11.67 9.14
N ASP A 65 -0.01 -13.00 9.11
CA ASP A 65 0.10 -13.82 10.31
C ASP A 65 1.42 -14.61 10.32
N PRO A 66 2.38 -14.29 11.20
CA PRO A 66 3.61 -15.06 11.36
C PRO A 66 3.39 -16.49 11.89
N PHE A 67 2.16 -16.90 12.22
CA PHE A 67 1.84 -18.22 12.76
C PHE A 67 1.07 -19.16 11.82
N LYS A 68 0.73 -18.77 10.59
CA LYS A 68 -0.02 -19.68 9.69
C LYS A 68 0.92 -20.44 8.74
N PRO A 69 1.11 -21.77 8.90
CA PRO A 69 1.85 -22.57 7.94
C PRO A 69 1.13 -22.55 6.59
N SER A 70 1.92 -22.53 5.51
CA SER A 70 1.44 -22.54 4.12
C SER A 70 0.52 -23.73 3.86
N SER A 71 -0.78 -23.50 3.85
CA SER A 71 -1.77 -24.51 3.47
C SER A 71 -2.04 -24.41 1.96
N SER A 72 -1.19 -25.08 1.18
CA SER A 72 -1.71 -25.75 -0.01
C SER A 72 -2.67 -26.84 0.45
N ALA A 73 -3.95 -26.70 0.08
CA ALA A 73 -4.98 -27.73 -0.08
C ALA A 73 -6.34 -27.33 0.52
N LEU A 74 -7.34 -27.58 -0.31
CA LEU A 74 -8.77 -27.77 -0.06
C LEU A 74 -9.68 -26.52 -0.09
N ASN A 75 -10.37 -26.43 -1.24
CA ASN A 75 -11.79 -26.15 -1.35
C ASN A 75 -12.58 -26.42 -0.06
N ASP A 76 -12.95 -25.36 0.65
CA ASP A 76 -14.12 -25.41 1.53
C ASP A 76 -14.92 -24.12 1.37
N SER A 77 -16.17 -24.29 0.95
CA SER A 77 -17.15 -23.24 0.68
C SER A 77 -17.75 -22.75 2.00
N SER A 78 -16.93 -22.15 2.86
CA SER A 78 -17.34 -21.68 4.18
C SER A 78 -16.60 -20.40 4.56
N ILE A 79 -16.77 -19.34 3.76
CA ILE A 79 -16.46 -17.99 4.23
C ILE A 79 -17.38 -17.73 5.44
N PRO A 80 -16.85 -17.50 6.67
CA PRO A 80 -17.69 -17.02 7.74
C PRO A 80 -18.27 -15.70 7.26
N ASN A 81 -19.60 -15.58 7.24
CA ASN A 81 -20.30 -14.36 6.90
C ASN A 81 -19.84 -13.27 7.88
N ILE A 82 -18.74 -12.58 7.53
CA ILE A 82 -18.27 -11.39 8.21
C ILE A 82 -19.42 -10.43 8.00
N LYS A 83 -20.21 -10.18 9.04
CA LYS A 83 -21.28 -9.19 9.02
C LYS A 83 -20.64 -7.83 8.82
N ILE A 84 -20.41 -7.46 7.57
CA ILE A 84 -19.74 -6.22 7.16
C ILE A 84 -20.40 -5.01 7.84
N GLU A 85 -21.72 -5.07 8.02
CA GLU A 85 -22.51 -4.05 8.74
C GLU A 85 -22.15 -3.92 10.22
N GLU A 86 -21.88 -5.03 10.90
CA GLU A 86 -21.47 -5.03 12.31
C GLU A 86 -20.06 -4.47 12.48
N TYR A 87 -19.16 -4.83 11.57
CA TYR A 87 -17.82 -4.28 11.52
C TYR A 87 -17.84 -2.77 11.22
N ALA A 88 -18.59 -2.33 10.22
CA ALA A 88 -18.76 -0.92 9.89
C ALA A 88 -19.37 -0.13 11.06
N SER A 89 -20.36 -0.70 11.75
CA SER A 89 -20.96 -0.10 12.95
C SER A 89 -19.96 0.01 14.11
N SER A 90 -19.00 -0.92 14.21
CA SER A 90 -17.92 -0.86 15.21
C SER A 90 -16.94 0.28 14.91
N LEU A 91 -16.58 0.49 13.64
CA LEU A 91 -15.66 1.56 13.23
C LEU A 91 -16.20 2.96 13.55
N ILE A 92 -17.50 3.19 13.35
CA ILE A 92 -18.11 4.51 13.63
C ILE A 92 -18.25 4.77 15.14
N LYS A 93 -18.25 3.71 15.97
CA LYS A 93 -18.26 3.84 17.44
C LYS A 93 -16.86 4.06 18.02
N ASP A 94 -15.81 3.82 17.24
CA ASP A 94 -14.44 4.06 17.66
C ASP A 94 -14.16 5.58 17.68
N PRO A 95 -13.84 6.17 18.86
CA PRO A 95 -13.56 7.59 18.99
C PRO A 95 -12.28 8.00 18.27
N ASP A 96 -11.28 7.12 18.13
CA ASP A 96 -10.04 7.42 17.40
C ASP A 96 -10.33 7.52 15.90
N PHE A 97 -11.12 6.57 15.36
CA PHE A 97 -11.55 6.61 13.96
C PHE A 97 -12.35 7.87 13.66
N THR A 98 -13.32 8.19 14.53
CA THR A 98 -14.20 9.35 14.37
C THR A 98 -13.41 10.66 14.48
N ALA A 99 -12.44 10.75 15.40
CA ALA A 99 -11.58 11.93 15.55
C ALA A 99 -10.71 12.17 14.31
N VAL A 100 -10.14 11.11 13.73
CA VAL A 100 -9.35 11.21 12.50
C VAL A 100 -10.22 11.70 11.34
N LEU A 101 -11.43 11.15 11.19
CA LEU A 101 -12.38 11.55 10.14
C LEU A 101 -12.85 13.00 10.31
N ALA A 102 -13.26 13.38 11.52
CA ALA A 102 -13.70 14.74 11.83
C ALA A 102 -12.59 15.77 11.56
N ASN A 103 -11.34 15.44 11.93
CA ASN A 103 -10.19 16.28 11.65
C ASN A 103 -9.92 16.40 10.15
N ALA A 104 -10.07 15.32 9.39
CA ALA A 104 -9.92 15.35 7.94
C ALA A 104 -10.96 16.27 7.28
N VAL A 105 -12.23 16.14 7.65
CA VAL A 105 -13.33 16.99 7.15
C VAL A 105 -13.13 18.45 7.54
N ALA A 106 -12.77 18.72 8.80
CA ALA A 106 -12.49 20.08 9.27
C ALA A 106 -11.37 20.74 8.45
N LYS A 107 -10.30 19.99 8.15
CA LYS A 107 -9.19 20.45 7.31
C LYS A 107 -9.61 20.73 5.87
N THR A 108 -10.55 19.97 5.32
CA THR A 108 -11.11 20.23 3.98
C THR A 108 -11.94 21.51 3.96
N ILE A 109 -12.72 21.77 5.01
CA ILE A 109 -13.60 22.96 5.10
C ILE A 109 -12.80 24.23 5.35
N THR A 110 -11.75 24.18 6.19
CA THR A 110 -10.98 25.38 6.56
C THR A 110 -9.95 25.81 5.51
N GLY A 111 -9.83 25.09 4.38
CA GLY A 111 -8.90 25.44 3.31
C GLY A 111 -7.43 25.40 3.72
N GLN A 112 -7.09 24.69 4.81
CA GLN A 112 -5.69 24.41 5.15
C GLN A 112 -5.12 23.41 4.14
N GLU A 113 -4.72 23.92 2.97
CA GLU A 113 -3.85 23.28 1.98
C GLU A 113 -2.48 22.97 2.62
N HIS A 114 -2.44 21.95 3.48
CA HIS A 114 -1.18 21.38 3.91
C HIS A 114 -0.80 20.32 2.90
N LYS A 115 0.19 20.68 2.05
CA LYS A 115 1.13 19.79 1.35
C LYS A 115 0.67 18.36 1.37
N ARG A 116 -0.07 17.98 0.32
CA ARG A 116 -0.42 16.60 0.01
C ARG A 116 0.76 15.73 0.45
N LEU A 117 0.60 14.97 1.55
CA LEU A 117 1.39 13.77 1.76
C LEU A 117 0.92 12.82 0.67
N GLY A 118 1.39 13.11 -0.54
CA GLY A 118 0.92 12.54 -1.77
C GLY A 118 1.38 11.12 -1.83
N LEU A 119 0.60 10.21 -1.25
CA LEU A 119 0.37 8.93 -1.91
C LEU A 119 -0.46 9.23 -3.15
N ASN A 120 0.18 9.79 -4.19
CA ASN A 120 -0.36 9.70 -5.53
C ASN A 120 -0.18 8.24 -5.96
N LEU A 121 -1.20 7.44 -5.68
CA LEU A 121 -1.44 6.18 -6.36
C LEU A 121 -1.73 6.54 -7.82
N ASN A 122 -0.69 6.63 -8.64
CA ASN A 122 -0.87 6.61 -10.08
C ASN A 122 -1.20 5.15 -10.44
N LEU A 123 -2.50 4.81 -10.32
CA LEU A 123 -3.08 3.63 -10.91
C LEU A 123 -2.98 3.84 -12.43
N ASN A 124 -1.88 3.39 -13.03
CA ASN A 124 -1.90 3.06 -14.45
C ASN A 124 -2.89 1.90 -14.58
N LEU A 125 -4.16 2.24 -14.78
CA LEU A 125 -5.10 1.39 -15.47
C LEU A 125 -4.54 1.29 -16.88
N SER A 126 -3.97 0.15 -17.23
CA SER A 126 -3.65 -0.14 -18.62
C SER A 126 -4.99 -0.17 -19.36
N GLU A 127 -5.32 0.89 -20.08
CA GLU A 127 -6.17 0.78 -21.27
C GLU A 127 -5.31 0.10 -22.33
N GLU A 128 -5.62 -1.17 -22.60
CA GLU A 128 -5.69 -1.82 -23.92
C GLU A 128 -6.19 -3.26 -23.77
#